data_AF-A0A857KEE3-F1
#
_entry.id   AF-A0A857KEE3-F1
#
_cell.length_a   1.000
_cell.length_b   1.000
_cell.length_c   1.000
_cell.angle_alpha   90.00
_cell.angle_beta   90.00
_cell.angle_gamma   90.00
#
_symmetry.space_group_name_H-M   'P 1'
#
loop_
_entity.id
_entity.type
_entity.pdbx_description
1 polymer ?
#
loop_
_entity_poly.entity_id
_entity_poly.type
_entity_poly.pdbx_seq_one_letter_code
_entity_poly.pdbx_strand_id
1 'polypeptide(L)'
;MSTPAATTPATDGRDDPIRRPNPLRWIAYAYSAALPAKNRSWVYNDLTGRFAVPRHLLRSQFTFLPIYVALYFGFPGEVGIRLAMVGLGASLALIFSITYMDQNRSRRLEKNGLEATTLTQRRRREADAEREAYEAIHGHRGTTAA
;
A
#
# COMPACT_ATOMS: atom_id res chain seq x y z
N MET A 1 26.30 36.19 -4.13
CA MET A 1 24.93 35.94 -4.62
C MET A 1 24.89 34.51 -5.14
N SER A 2 24.57 33.55 -4.27
CA SER A 2 24.47 32.14 -4.64
C SER A 2 23.02 31.84 -4.97
N THR A 3 22.75 31.52 -6.23
CA THR A 3 21.46 31.02 -6.72
C THR A 3 21.04 29.80 -5.90
N PRO A 4 19.81 29.72 -5.35
CA PRO A 4 19.36 28.48 -4.76
C PRO A 4 19.25 27.44 -5.88
N ALA A 5 20.02 26.35 -5.74
CA ALA A 5 19.92 25.21 -6.63
C ALA A 5 18.47 24.72 -6.62
N ALA A 6 17.83 24.72 -7.79
CA ALA A 6 16.54 24.07 -7.96
C ALA A 6 16.69 22.62 -7.49
N THR A 7 16.07 22.28 -6.36
CA THR A 7 15.93 20.90 -5.91
C THR A 7 15.20 20.16 -7.01
N THR A 8 15.94 19.43 -7.86
CA THR A 8 15.36 18.48 -8.79
C THR A 8 14.40 17.61 -7.97
N PRO A 9 13.08 17.62 -8.24
CA PRO A 9 12.16 16.79 -7.50
C PRO A 9 12.67 15.36 -7.65
N ALA A 10 13.01 14.71 -6.54
CA ALA A 10 13.36 13.30 -6.55
C ALA A 10 12.30 12.60 -7.39
N THR A 11 12.71 11.92 -8.46
CA THR A 11 11.78 11.25 -9.37
C THR A 11 11.06 10.17 -8.58
N ASP A 12 9.95 10.53 -7.95
CA ASP A 12 9.22 9.71 -6.99
C ASP A 12 8.44 8.58 -7.67
N GLY A 13 8.62 8.42 -8.98
CA GLY A 13 8.02 7.38 -9.80
C GLY A 13 6.49 7.45 -9.86
N ARG A 14 5.85 8.51 -9.35
CA ARG A 14 4.39 8.70 -9.41
C ARG A 14 3.95 9.09 -10.81
N ASP A 15 4.78 9.83 -11.54
CA ASP A 15 4.47 10.36 -12.88
C ASP A 15 4.88 9.43 -14.03
N ASP A 16 5.56 8.31 -13.71
CA ASP A 16 5.94 7.31 -14.71
C ASP A 16 4.72 6.60 -15.31
N PRO A 17 4.72 6.27 -16.61
CA PRO A 17 3.62 5.51 -17.22
C PRO A 17 3.40 4.18 -16.49
N ILE A 18 2.13 3.84 -16.21
CA ILE A 18 1.77 2.64 -15.45
C ILE A 18 2.12 1.38 -16.25
N ARG A 19 3.16 0.65 -15.82
CA ARG A 19 3.54 -0.66 -16.38
C ARG A 19 3.19 -1.78 -15.41
N ARG A 20 2.33 -2.70 -15.84
CA ARG A 20 1.94 -3.87 -15.03
C ARG A 20 3.09 -4.89 -14.96
N PRO A 21 3.34 -5.52 -13.80
CA PRO A 21 4.31 -6.61 -13.70
C PRO A 21 3.81 -7.87 -14.42
N ASN A 22 4.73 -8.69 -14.91
CA ASN A 22 4.43 -10.05 -15.39
C ASN A 22 3.81 -10.88 -14.23
N PRO A 23 2.84 -11.79 -14.49
CA PRO A 23 2.26 -12.68 -13.48
C PRO A 23 3.25 -13.29 -12.49
N LEU A 24 4.40 -13.80 -12.94
CA LEU A 24 5.41 -14.40 -12.04
C LEU A 24 6.01 -13.36 -11.08
N ARG A 25 6.24 -12.13 -11.56
CA ARG A 25 6.72 -11.02 -10.73
C ARG A 25 5.65 -10.52 -9.78
N TRP A 26 4.37 -10.59 -10.19
CA TRP A 26 3.26 -10.28 -9.32
C TRP A 26 3.17 -11.28 -8.15
N ILE A 27 3.39 -12.57 -8.39
CA ILE A 27 3.45 -13.58 -7.32
C ILE A 27 4.61 -13.27 -6.37
N ALA A 28 5.83 -13.04 -6.89
CA ALA A 28 6.97 -12.65 -6.04
C ALA A 28 6.65 -11.39 -5.21
N TYR A 29 6.01 -10.38 -5.82
CA TYR A 29 5.55 -9.18 -5.14
C TYR A 29 4.48 -9.44 -4.07
N ALA A 30 3.59 -10.41 -4.27
CA ALA A 30 2.60 -10.84 -3.28
C ALA A 30 3.29 -11.37 -2.01
N TYR A 31 4.39 -12.12 -2.19
CA TYR A 31 5.28 -12.57 -1.12
C TYR A 31 6.31 -11.51 -0.67
N SER A 32 6.02 -10.22 -0.90
CA SER A 32 6.84 -9.07 -0.48
C SER A 32 8.21 -8.90 -1.14
N ALA A 33 8.44 -9.49 -2.31
CA ALA A 33 9.60 -9.13 -3.14
C ALA A 33 9.43 -7.71 -3.72
N ALA A 34 10.55 -6.99 -3.84
CA ALA A 34 10.56 -5.69 -4.53
C ALA A 34 10.40 -5.87 -6.04
N LEU A 35 9.72 -4.93 -6.68
CA LEU A 35 9.58 -4.90 -8.14
C LEU A 35 10.65 -3.98 -8.76
N PRO A 36 11.03 -4.20 -10.03
CA PRO A 36 11.95 -3.30 -10.73
C PRO A 36 11.40 -1.87 -10.82
N ALA A 37 12.29 -0.89 -10.93
CA ALA A 37 11.95 0.54 -10.94
C ALA A 37 10.85 0.92 -11.97
N LYS A 38 10.83 0.26 -13.14
CA LYS A 38 9.80 0.47 -14.18
C LYS A 38 8.35 0.17 -13.75
N ASN A 39 8.16 -0.51 -12.63
CA ASN A 39 6.84 -0.86 -12.07
C ASN A 39 6.43 0.05 -10.89
N ARG A 40 7.22 1.07 -10.55
CA ARG A 40 6.98 1.96 -9.39
C ARG A 40 5.62 2.65 -9.41
N SER A 41 5.22 3.26 -10.53
CA SER A 41 3.90 3.90 -10.69
C SER A 41 2.75 2.91 -10.49
N TRP A 42 2.91 1.66 -10.95
CA TRP A 42 1.96 0.59 -10.70
C TRP A 42 1.89 0.22 -9.21
N VAL A 43 3.03 0.07 -8.54
CA VAL A 43 3.10 -0.22 -7.09
C VAL A 43 2.44 0.89 -6.28
N TYR A 44 2.72 2.14 -6.63
CA TYR A 44 2.11 3.30 -5.99
C TYR A 44 0.58 3.25 -6.12
N ASN A 45 0.06 3.08 -7.33
CA ASN A 45 -1.39 2.99 -7.57
C ASN A 45 -2.03 1.74 -6.94
N ASP A 46 -1.32 0.61 -6.87
CA ASP A 46 -1.77 -0.60 -6.18
C ASP A 46 -1.97 -0.35 -4.68
N LEU A 47 -1.00 0.34 -4.06
CA LEU A 47 -0.96 0.54 -2.61
C LEU A 47 -1.77 1.74 -2.10
N THR A 48 -1.98 2.75 -2.94
CA THR A 48 -2.58 4.03 -2.54
C THR A 48 -3.83 4.40 -3.35
N GLY A 49 -4.12 3.72 -4.46
CA GLY A 49 -5.24 4.04 -5.34
C GLY A 49 -6.62 3.66 -4.77
N ARG A 50 -7.67 3.89 -5.58
CA ARG A 50 -9.09 3.67 -5.20
C ARG A 50 -9.40 2.28 -4.66
N PHE A 51 -8.74 1.26 -5.20
CA PHE A 51 -8.95 -0.15 -4.84
C PHE A 51 -7.84 -0.72 -3.95
N ALA A 52 -7.07 0.13 -3.28
CA ALA A 52 -5.95 -0.31 -2.44
C ALA A 52 -6.37 -1.28 -1.32
N VAL A 53 -7.49 -0.99 -0.63
CA VAL A 53 -8.00 -1.83 0.46
C VAL A 53 -8.40 -3.22 -0.05
N PRO A 54 -9.33 -3.38 -1.02
CA PRO A 54 -9.70 -4.72 -1.49
C PRO A 54 -8.54 -5.48 -2.14
N ARG A 55 -7.62 -4.80 -2.86
CA ARG A 55 -6.42 -5.45 -3.41
C ARG A 55 -5.47 -5.94 -2.31
N HIS A 56 -5.31 -5.18 -1.23
CA HIS A 56 -4.52 -5.59 -0.09
C HIS A 56 -5.09 -6.84 0.56
N LEU A 57 -6.41 -6.87 0.82
CA LEU A 57 -7.06 -8.04 1.41
C LEU A 57 -6.95 -9.27 0.51
N LEU A 58 -7.25 -9.15 -0.78
CA LEU A 58 -7.12 -10.26 -1.74
C LEU A 58 -5.68 -10.78 -1.83
N ARG A 59 -4.69 -9.87 -1.89
CA ARG A 59 -3.28 -10.23 -1.93
C ARG A 59 -2.84 -10.93 -0.63
N SER A 60 -3.29 -10.46 0.53
CA SER A 60 -3.05 -11.15 1.79
C SER A 60 -3.60 -12.57 1.77
N GLN A 61 -4.86 -12.76 1.35
CA GLN A 61 -5.46 -14.09 1.29
C GLN A 61 -4.76 -15.01 0.30
N PHE A 62 -4.28 -14.45 -0.82
CA PHE A 62 -3.44 -15.19 -1.75
C PHE A 62 -2.13 -15.67 -1.09
N THR A 63 -1.46 -14.82 -0.31
CA THR A 63 -0.24 -15.19 0.41
C THR A 63 -0.47 -16.32 1.43
N PHE A 64 -1.63 -16.33 2.10
CA PHE A 64 -2.02 -17.37 3.06
C PHE A 64 -2.62 -18.64 2.42
N LEU A 65 -2.91 -18.63 1.12
CA LEU A 65 -3.54 -19.76 0.43
C LEU A 65 -2.81 -21.10 0.63
N PRO A 66 -1.47 -21.19 0.59
CA PRO A 66 -0.77 -22.46 0.86
C PRO A 66 -1.06 -23.02 2.25
N ILE A 67 -1.23 -22.14 3.26
CA ILE A 67 -1.58 -22.55 4.62
C ILE A 67 -3.01 -23.08 4.67
N TYR A 68 -3.96 -22.42 3.98
CA TYR A 68 -5.34 -22.90 3.91
C TYR A 68 -5.45 -24.27 3.25
N VAL A 69 -4.69 -24.50 2.17
CA VAL A 69 -4.59 -25.80 1.49
C VAL A 69 -4.00 -26.84 2.44
N ALA A 70 -2.91 -26.51 3.15
CA ALA A 70 -2.30 -27.41 4.12
C ALA A 70 -3.26 -27.77 5.28
N LEU A 71 -4.01 -26.80 5.81
CA LEU A 71 -5.03 -27.05 6.85
C LEU A 71 -6.16 -27.94 6.34
N TYR A 72 -6.60 -27.74 5.10
CA TYR A 72 -7.72 -28.51 4.54
C TYR A 72 -7.33 -29.97 4.21
N PHE A 73 -6.16 -30.18 3.62
CA PHE A 73 -5.74 -31.51 3.18
C PHE A 73 -4.86 -32.26 4.19
N GLY A 74 -4.22 -31.55 5.13
CA GLY A 74 -3.35 -32.14 6.14
C GLY A 74 -4.09 -32.82 7.30
N PHE A 75 -5.38 -32.54 7.48
CA PHE A 75 -6.19 -33.11 8.56
C PHE A 75 -7.25 -34.07 8.01
N PRO A 76 -7.23 -35.35 8.41
CA PRO A 76 -8.34 -36.25 8.12
C PRO A 76 -9.53 -35.85 8.99
N GLY A 77 -10.68 -35.55 8.37
CA GLY A 77 -11.88 -35.15 9.10
C GLY A 77 -13.08 -34.83 8.21
N GLU A 78 -14.23 -34.61 8.84
CA GLU A 78 -15.43 -34.16 8.14
C GLU A 78 -15.17 -32.83 7.41
N VAL A 79 -15.79 -32.64 6.25
CA VAL A 79 -15.63 -31.42 5.44
C VAL A 79 -15.99 -30.17 6.25
N GLY A 80 -17.05 -30.23 7.07
CA GLY A 80 -17.49 -29.10 7.89
C GLY A 80 -16.40 -28.61 8.86
N ILE A 81 -15.72 -29.52 9.56
CA ILE A 81 -14.64 -29.19 10.50
C ILE A 81 -13.46 -28.58 9.75
N ARG A 82 -13.05 -29.16 8.63
CA ARG A 82 -11.95 -28.63 7.80
C ARG A 82 -12.26 -27.22 7.30
N LEU A 83 -13.48 -26.98 6.84
CA LEU A 83 -13.93 -25.64 6.42
C LEU A 83 -13.94 -24.65 7.59
N ALA A 84 -14.36 -25.08 8.79
CA ALA A 84 -14.31 -24.24 9.98
C ALA A 84 -12.87 -23.87 10.36
N MET A 85 -11.92 -24.81 10.28
CA MET A 85 -10.49 -24.55 10.52
C MET A 85 -9.92 -23.53 9.54
N VAL A 86 -10.18 -23.73 8.23
CA VAL A 86 -9.75 -22.79 7.20
C VAL A 86 -10.42 -21.43 7.39
N GLY A 87 -11.72 -21.40 7.69
CA GLY A 87 -12.49 -20.19 7.93
C GLY A 87 -11.97 -19.40 9.13
N LEU A 88 -11.61 -20.08 10.21
CA LEU A 88 -10.99 -19.47 11.39
C LEU A 88 -9.62 -18.88 11.04
N GLY A 89 -8.76 -19.64 10.37
CA GLY A 89 -7.46 -19.16 9.90
C GLY A 89 -7.58 -17.96 8.95
N ALA A 90 -8.53 -18.01 8.02
CA ALA A 90 -8.79 -16.94 7.06
C ALA A 90 -9.33 -15.68 7.74
N SER A 91 -10.17 -15.83 8.77
CA SER A 91 -10.68 -14.72 9.57
C SER A 91 -9.55 -14.02 10.34
N LEU A 92 -8.67 -14.81 10.97
CA LEU A 92 -7.51 -14.27 11.68
C LEU A 92 -6.58 -13.53 10.72
N ALA A 93 -6.26 -14.12 9.56
CA ALA A 93 -5.46 -13.49 8.53
C ALA A 93 -6.07 -12.16 8.02
N LEU A 94 -7.40 -12.07 7.90
CA LEU A 94 -8.09 -10.83 7.54
C LEU A 94 -7.95 -9.76 8.62
N ILE A 95 -8.19 -10.12 9.89
CA ILE A 95 -8.06 -9.20 11.02
C ILE A 95 -6.65 -8.61 11.05
N PHE A 96 -5.62 -9.46 11.00
CA PHE A 96 -4.23 -8.99 10.96
C PHE A 96 -3.94 -8.15 9.71
N SER A 97 -4.48 -8.53 8.56
CA SER A 97 -4.28 -7.77 7.32
C SER A 97 -4.84 -6.36 7.40
N ILE A 98 -5.99 -6.18 8.04
CA ILE A 98 -6.62 -4.88 8.27
C ILE A 98 -5.81 -4.07 9.28
N THR A 99 -5.52 -4.65 10.44
CA THR A 99 -4.81 -3.97 11.54
C THR A 99 -3.44 -3.45 11.12
N TYR A 100 -2.70 -4.23 10.33
CA TYR A 100 -1.34 -3.86 9.89
C TYR A 100 -1.30 -3.25 8.49
N MET A 101 -2.45 -2.89 7.90
CA MET A 101 -2.52 -2.42 6.52
C MET A 101 -1.65 -1.18 6.27
N ASP A 102 -1.74 -0.17 7.13
CA ASP A 102 -1.02 1.10 6.93
C ASP A 102 0.49 0.94 7.15
N GLN A 103 0.88 0.11 8.12
CA GLN A 103 2.28 -0.26 8.35
C GLN A 103 2.85 -1.05 7.16
N ASN A 104 2.09 -2.00 6.62
CA ASN A 104 2.47 -2.79 5.45
C ASN A 104 2.56 -1.95 4.18
N ARG A 105 1.67 -0.97 4.01
CA ARG A 105 1.73 0.00 2.91
C ARG A 105 3.06 0.74 2.95
N SER A 106 3.36 1.38 4.07
CA SER A 106 4.57 2.20 4.25
C SER A 106 5.85 1.41 3.98
N ARG A 107 6.01 0.24 4.62
CA ARG A 107 7.17 -0.64 4.43
C ARG A 107 7.33 -1.10 2.97
N ARG A 108 6.23 -1.34 2.26
CA ARG A 108 6.29 -1.79 0.85
C ARG A 108 6.61 -0.65 -0.11
N LEU A 109 6.18 0.57 0.20
CA LEU A 109 6.59 1.76 -0.55
C LEU A 109 8.11 1.97 -0.39
N GLU A 110 8.61 1.93 0.85
CA GLU A 110 10.05 2.03 1.14
C GLU A 110 10.86 0.97 0.40
N LYS A 111 10.43 -0.31 0.43
CA LYS A 111 11.08 -1.40 -0.30
C LYS A 111 11.18 -1.19 -1.81
N ASN A 112 10.33 -0.35 -2.41
CA ASN A 112 10.35 -0.04 -3.84
C ASN A 112 10.99 1.34 -4.14
N GLY A 113 11.57 2.00 -3.13
CA GLY A 113 12.18 3.33 -3.24
C GLY A 113 11.16 4.45 -3.44
N LEU A 114 9.95 4.28 -2.91
CA LEU A 114 8.88 5.28 -2.92
C LEU A 114 8.77 5.95 -1.55
N GLU A 115 8.24 7.17 -1.52
CA GLU A 115 7.95 7.90 -0.27
C GLU A 115 7.04 7.04 0.63
N ALA A 116 7.48 6.79 1.86
CA ALA A 116 6.71 6.06 2.85
C ALA A 116 5.46 6.88 3.20
N THR A 117 4.28 6.28 3.04
CA THR A 117 3.04 6.91 3.49
C THR A 117 2.04 5.89 4.01
N THR A 118 1.38 6.26 5.10
CA THR A 118 0.22 5.54 5.64
C THR A 118 -1.07 5.99 4.96
N LEU A 119 -1.07 7.09 4.21
CA LEU A 119 -2.28 7.63 3.59
C LEU A 119 -2.56 6.99 2.23
N THR A 120 -3.84 6.79 1.92
CA THR A 120 -4.28 6.53 0.54
C THR A 120 -4.29 7.84 -0.25
N GLN A 121 -4.30 7.78 -1.58
CA GLN A 121 -4.35 8.98 -2.43
C GLN A 121 -5.55 9.87 -2.09
N ARG A 122 -6.71 9.26 -1.79
CA ARG A 122 -7.90 9.99 -1.38
C ARG A 122 -7.66 10.73 -0.05
N ARG A 123 -7.17 10.04 0.97
CA ARG A 123 -6.89 10.65 2.28
C ARG A 123 -5.80 11.73 2.21
N ARG A 124 -4.81 11.54 1.33
CA ARG A 124 -3.76 12.54 1.08
C ARG A 124 -4.37 13.80 0.46
N ARG A 125 -5.20 13.66 -0.58
CA ARG A 125 -5.90 14.80 -1.20
C ARG A 125 -6.82 15.53 -0.22
N GLU A 126 -7.53 14.81 0.63
CA GLU A 126 -8.38 15.39 1.68
C GLU A 126 -7.52 16.19 2.69
N ALA A 127 -6.38 15.64 3.13
CA ALA A 127 -5.45 16.32 4.04
C ALA A 127 -4.76 17.54 3.40
N ASP A 128 -4.40 17.46 2.11
CA ASP A 128 -3.79 18.56 1.38
C ASP A 128 -4.80 19.72 1.21
N ALA A 129 -6.07 19.42 0.87
CA ALA A 129 -7.13 20.42 0.78
C ALA A 129 -7.43 21.08 2.14
N GLU A 130 -7.38 20.32 3.25
CA GLU A 130 -7.54 20.86 4.60
C GLU A 130 -6.38 21.81 4.97
N ARG A 131 -5.14 21.45 4.60
CA ARG A 131 -3.97 22.32 4.78
C ARG A 131 -4.08 23.62 3.99
N GLU A 132 -4.45 23.54 2.71
CA GLU A 132 -4.66 24.71 1.86
C GLU A 132 -5.76 25.64 2.42
N ALA A 133 -6.86 25.06 2.91
CA ALA A 133 -7.92 25.83 3.55
C ALA A 133 -7.45 26.51 4.85
N TYR A 134 -6.65 25.81 5.67
CA TYR A 134 -6.08 26.38 6.89
C TYR A 134 -5.12 27.54 6.59
N GLU A 135 -4.25 27.37 5.60
CA GLU A 135 -3.30 28.39 5.14
C GLU A 135 -4.00 29.61 4.54
N ALA A 136 -5.10 29.43 3.78
CA ALA A 136 -5.89 30.54 3.26
C ALA A 136 -6.51 31.40 4.39
N ILE A 137 -6.90 30.78 5.50
CA ILE A 137 -7.52 31.46 6.64
C ILE A 137 -6.45 32.10 7.57
N HIS A 138 -5.32 31.44 7.80
CA HIS A 138 -4.32 31.84 8.80
C HIS A 138 -3.03 32.44 8.23
N GLY A 139 -2.74 32.24 6.94
CA GLY A 139 -1.52 32.72 6.28
C GLY A 139 -1.41 34.24 6.18
N HIS A 140 -2.52 34.97 6.33
CA HIS A 140 -2.53 36.43 6.31
C HIS A 140 -1.97 37.09 7.61
N ARG A 141 -1.75 36.34 8.69
CA ARG A 141 -1.24 36.91 9.96
C ARG A 141 0.30 37.00 10.07
N GLY A 142 1.06 36.57 9.06
CA GLY A 142 2.53 36.56 9.09
C GLY A 142 3.23 37.79 8.47
N THR A 143 2.50 38.68 7.79
CA THR A 143 3.11 39.75 6.95
C THR A 143 3.06 41.15 7.55
N THR A 144 2.60 41.33 8.78
CA THR A 144 2.45 42.65 9.46
C THR A 144 3.30 42.77 10.72
N ALA A 145 4.54 42.27 10.69
CA ALA A 145 5.53 42.47 11.75
C ALA A 145 6.95 42.67 11.20
N ALA A 146 7.10 43.62 10.27
CA ALA A 146 8.38 44.20 9.85
C ALA A 146 8.16 45.70 9.61
#